data_AF-A0A1M5I364-F1
#
_entry.id   AF-A0A1M5I364-F1
#
_cell.length_a   1.000
_cell.length_b   1.000
_cell.length_c   1.000
_cell.angle_alpha   90.00
_cell.angle_beta   90.00
_cell.angle_gamma   90.00
#
_symmetry.space_group_name_H-M   'P 1'
#
loop_
_entity.id
_entity.type
_entity.pdbx_description
1 polymer ?
#
loop_
_entity_poly.entity_id
_entity_poly.type
_entity_poly.pdbx_seq_one_letter_code
_entity_poly.pdbx_strand_id
1 'polypeptide(L)' 'MVELLGLALLVQGGGGLVNNLSGGSKSWFLLNYLDIPGVPHLAGHALLLVLGLVLVLGRKGRTRPKSGG' A
#
# COMPACT_ATOMS: atom_id res chain seq x y z
N MET A 1 -0.41 -15.64 -2.61
CA MET A 1 -0.45 -14.72 -3.78
C MET A 1 -1.13 -13.39 -3.45
N VAL A 2 -2.46 -13.32 -3.27
CA VAL A 2 -3.16 -12.03 -3.02
C VAL A 2 -2.72 -11.32 -1.72
N GLU A 3 -2.39 -12.06 -0.67
CA GLU A 3 -1.88 -11.48 0.58
C GLU A 3 -0.49 -10.86 0.41
N LEU A 4 0.41 -11.51 -0.34
CA LEU A 4 1.71 -10.94 -0.69
C LEU A 4 1.56 -9.68 -1.54
N LEU A 5 0.60 -9.66 -2.47
CA LEU A 5 0.25 -8.46 -3.24
C LEU A 5 -0.25 -7.34 -2.31
N GLY A 6 -1.16 -7.67 -1.38
CA GLY A 6 -1.68 -6.70 -0.41
C GLY A 6 -0.58 -6.11 0.46
N LEU A 7 0.32 -6.94 0.97
CA LEU A 7 1.50 -6.51 1.74
C LEU A 7 2.44 -5.66 0.89
N ALA A 8 2.74 -6.06 -0.34
CA ALA A 8 3.58 -5.29 -1.25
C ALA A 8 2.99 -3.89 -1.51
N LEU A 9 1.67 -3.78 -1.75
CA LEU A 9 0.99 -2.48 -1.91
C LEU A 9 1.02 -1.65 -0.63
N LEU A 10 0.82 -2.27 0.53
CA LEU A 10 0.89 -1.62 1.84
C LEU A 10 2.27 -1.02 2.09
N VAL A 11 3.32 -1.78 1.78
CA VAL A 11 4.70 -1.31 1.94
C VAL A 11 5.05 -0.25 0.89
N GLN A 12 4.65 -0.45 -0.37
CA GLN A 12 4.89 0.53 -1.43
C GLN A 12 4.22 1.86 -1.12
N GLY A 13 2.95 1.84 -0.72
CA GLY A 13 2.20 3.04 -0.38
C GLY A 13 2.66 3.68 0.93
N GLY A 14 2.70 2.91 2.02
CA GLY A 14 3.06 3.43 3.34
C GLY A 14 4.51 3.89 3.42
N GLY A 15 5.45 3.05 2.98
CA GLY A 15 6.86 3.41 2.97
C GLY A 15 7.16 4.58 2.03
N GLY A 16 6.53 4.61 0.85
CA GLY A 16 6.73 5.72 -0.09
C GLY A 16 6.09 7.03 0.36
N LEU A 17 4.94 7.00 1.05
CA LEU A 17 4.39 8.18 1.74
C LEU A 17 5.39 8.73 2.76
N VAL A 18 5.88 7.88 3.67
CA VAL A 18 6.85 8.29 4.70
C VAL A 18 8.12 8.85 4.05
N ASN A 19 8.67 8.17 3.04
CA ASN A 19 9.85 8.64 2.31
C ASN A 19 9.67 10.05 1.72
N ASN A 20 8.52 10.32 1.11
CA ASN A 20 8.24 11.62 0.49
C ASN A 20 7.98 12.72 1.53
N LEU A 21 7.33 12.39 2.65
CA LEU A 21 7.11 13.31 3.77
C LEU A 21 8.40 13.60 4.55
N SER A 22 9.38 12.68 4.54
CA SER A 22 10.68 12.80 5.21
C SER A 22 11.79 13.40 4.35
N GLY A 23 11.45 14.14 3.29
CA GLY A 23 12.43 14.86 2.47
C GLY A 23 12.79 14.19 1.14
N GLY A 24 12.09 13.12 0.75
CA GLY A 24 12.01 12.61 -0.62
C GLY A 24 13.35 12.22 -1.24
N SER A 25 13.72 10.95 -1.15
CA SER A 25 14.87 10.40 -1.89
C SER A 25 14.48 9.26 -2.82
N LYS A 26 15.35 8.96 -3.80
CA LYS A 26 15.23 7.74 -4.62
C LYS A 26 15.40 6.53 -3.71
N SER A 27 14.33 5.75 -3.62
CA SER A 27 14.19 4.57 -2.77
C SER A 27 13.59 3.44 -3.61
N TRP A 28 13.37 2.26 -3.06
CA TRP A 28 12.78 1.13 -3.78
C TRP A 28 11.27 1.28 -4.11
N PHE A 29 10.65 2.38 -3.69
CA PHE A 29 9.25 2.70 -3.98
C PHE A 29 9.08 3.09 -5.44
N LEU A 30 8.22 2.36 -6.16
CA LEU A 30 8.10 2.46 -7.62
C LEU A 30 7.73 3.89 -8.08
N LEU A 31 6.82 4.55 -7.36
CA LEU A 31 6.34 5.87 -7.75
C LEU A 31 7.44 6.94 -7.71
N ASN A 32 8.49 6.77 -6.89
CA ASN A 32 9.63 7.69 -6.83
C ASN A 32 10.47 7.72 -8.12
N TYR A 33 10.27 6.78 -9.03
CA TYR A 33 10.91 6.76 -10.35
C TYR A 33 10.02 7.31 -11.47
N LEU A 34 8.74 7.59 -11.17
CA LEU A 34 7.82 8.18 -12.12
C LEU A 34 7.87 9.70 -12.01
N ASP A 35 7.86 10.36 -13.17
CA ASP A 35 7.83 11.82 -13.25
C ASP A 35 6.40 12.33 -13.00
N ILE A 36 5.97 12.23 -11.74
CA ILE A 36 4.64 12.63 -11.28
C ILE A 36 4.79 13.88 -10.39
N PRO A 37 4.03 14.96 -10.64
CA PRO A 37 4.10 16.16 -9.81
C PRO A 37 3.60 15.91 -8.38
N GLY A 38 4.09 16.71 -7.42
CA GLY A 38 4.03 16.41 -5.98
C GLY A 38 2.69 15.92 -5.42
N VAL A 39 1.57 16.60 -5.70
CA VAL A 39 0.26 16.21 -5.15
C VAL A 39 -0.22 14.86 -5.72
N PRO A 40 -0.27 14.65 -7.06
CA PRO A 40 -0.53 13.33 -7.63
C PRO A 40 0.45 12.24 -7.18
N HIS A 41 1.73 12.59 -6.95
CA HIS A 41 2.74 11.63 -6.49
C HIS A 41 2.44 11.12 -5.08
N LEU A 42 2.07 12.02 -4.16
CA LEU A 42 1.69 11.65 -2.80
C LEU A 42 0.34 10.89 -2.78
N ALA A 43 -0.62 11.32 -3.61
CA ALA A 43 -1.90 10.65 -3.76
C ALA A 43 -1.76 9.21 -4.29
N GLY A 44 -0.82 8.97 -5.21
CA GLY A 44 -0.52 7.62 -5.70
C GLY A 44 -0.06 6.69 -4.59
N HIS A 45 0.84 7.15 -3.71
CA HIS A 45 1.28 6.37 -2.56
C HIS A 45 0.13 6.10 -1.57
N ALA A 46 -0.71 7.10 -1.30
CA ALA A 46 -1.90 6.92 -0.47
C ALA A 46 -2.87 5.89 -1.07
N LEU A 47 -3.07 5.91 -2.39
CA LEU A 47 -3.91 4.94 -3.09
C LEU A 47 -3.36 3.51 -2.95
N LEU A 48 -2.06 3.31 -3.16
CA LEU A 48 -1.42 2.00 -2.97
C LEU A 48 -1.60 1.50 -1.53
N LEU A 49 -1.45 2.38 -0.54
CA LEU A 49 -1.63 2.04 0.87
C LEU A 49 -3.08 1.59 1.15
N VAL A 50 -4.07 2.34 0.68
CA VAL A 50 -5.49 2.00 0.86
C VAL A 50 -5.83 0.67 0.20
N LEU A 51 -5.38 0.45 -1.04
CA LEU A 51 -5.60 -0.81 -1.75
C LEU A 51 -4.95 -2.00 -1.03
N GLY A 52 -3.71 -1.84 -0.55
CA GLY A 52 -3.02 -2.84 0.26
C GLY A 52 -3.80 -3.19 1.53
N LEU A 53 -4.27 -2.17 2.24
CA LEU A 53 -5.07 -2.34 3.46
C LEU A 53 -6.38 -3.09 3.20
N VAL A 54 -7.11 -2.72 2.14
CA VAL A 54 -8.35 -3.39 1.72
C VAL A 54 -8.09 -4.86 1.39
N LEU A 55 -7.01 -5.16 0.67
CA LEU A 55 -6.66 -6.55 0.31
C LEU A 55 -6.26 -7.40 1.51
N VAL A 56 -5.50 -6.85 2.46
CA VAL A 56 -5.07 -7.58 3.66
C VAL A 56 -6.26 -7.78 4.63
N LEU A 57 -7.00 -6.71 4.94
CA LEU A 57 -8.11 -6.78 5.90
C LEU A 57 -9.35 -7.49 5.34
N GLY A 58 -9.66 -7.30 4.05
CA GLY A 58 -10.78 -7.95 3.37
C GLY A 58 -10.67 -9.47 3.27
N ARG A 59 -9.48 -10.04 3.55
CA ARG A 59 -9.27 -11.49 3.65
C ARG A 59 -9.38 -12.01 5.08
N LYS A 60 -8.98 -11.23 6.09
CA LYS A 60 -9.13 -11.60 7.52
C LYS A 60 -10.59 -11.83 7.92
N GLY A 61 -11.54 -11.15 7.26
CA GLY A 61 -12.99 -11.39 7.43
C GLY A 61 -13.50 -12.71 6.82
N ARG A 62 -12.75 -13.32 5.90
CA ARG A 62 -13.17 -14.51 5.14
C ARG A 62 -12.68 -15.83 5.75
N THR A 63 -11.76 -15.76 6.72
CA THR A 63 -11.18 -16.93 7.40
C THR A 63 -11.85 -17.25 8.73
N ARG A 64 -12.97 -16.60 9.11
CA ARG A 64 -13.79 -17.08 10.23
C ARG A 64 -14.52 -18.34 9.78
N PRO A 65 -14.18 -19.55 10.26
CA PRO A 65 -15.05 -20.69 10.11
C PRO A 65 -16.27 -20.39 10.96
N LYS A 66 -17.46 -20.42 10.35
CA LYS A 66 -18.70 -20.49 11.09
C LYS A 66 -18.72 -21.85 11.79
N SER A 67 -18.30 -21.89 13.06
CA SER A 67 -18.38 -23.08 13.91
C SER A 67 -19.47 -22.87 14.95
N GLY A 68 -20.44 -23.80 14.98
CA GLY A 68 -21.56 -23.91 15.93
C GLY A 68 -22.85 -23.30 15.36
N GLY A 69 -23.87 -24.04 14.93
CA GLY A 69 -24.26 -25.40 15.30
C GLY A 69 -25.18 -25.32 16.51
#